data_AF-A0A3D5STB1-F1
#
_entry.id   AF-A0A3D5STB1-F1
#
_cell.length_a   1.000
_cell.length_b   1.000
_cell.length_c   1.000
_cell.angle_alpha   90.00
_cell.angle_beta   90.00
_cell.angle_gamma   90.00
#
_symmetry.space_group_name_H-M   'P 1'
#
loop_
_entity.id
_entity.type
_entity.pdbx_description
1 polymer ?
#
loop_
_entity_poly.entity_id
_entity_poly.type
_entity_poly.pdbx_seq_one_letter_code
_entity_poly.pdbx_strand_id
1 'polypeptide(L)'
;HGGGGPGAGAVGVSERLAAYLPVPLLGREGGLYRWIGERERPQSIGRLSAFMGNAGVLLRAWVYARMLGREGMARVADFSTLNANYLMARLARIGLPPFFPARRASHEFVVSLKPLKDETGVSAMDV
;
A
#
# COMPACT_ATOMS: atom_id res chain seq x y z
N HIS A 1 -2.89 -5.27 10.27
CA HIS A 1 -1.41 -5.28 10.21
C HIS A 1 -0.77 -6.43 10.97
N GLY A 2 -1.29 -6.82 12.15
CA GLY A 2 -0.64 -7.86 12.99
C GLY A 2 0.48 -7.31 13.87
N GLY A 3 0.31 -6.10 14.42
CA GLY A 3 1.28 -5.51 15.36
C GLY A 3 2.68 -5.20 14.80
N GLY A 4 2.88 -5.33 13.49
CA GLY A 4 4.18 -5.18 12.83
C GLY A 4 4.38 -6.13 11.64
N GLY A 5 3.58 -7.19 11.53
CA GLY A 5 3.60 -8.12 10.41
C GLY A 5 2.68 -9.33 10.60
N PRO A 6 2.66 -10.29 9.64
CA PRO A 6 3.41 -10.31 8.39
C PRO A 6 2.78 -9.49 7.27
N GLY A 7 3.62 -8.94 6.38
CA GLY A 7 3.22 -8.25 5.15
C GLY A 7 3.69 -8.98 3.88
N ALA A 8 3.28 -8.52 2.69
CA ALA A 8 3.81 -8.99 1.42
C ALA A 8 3.94 -7.80 0.45
N GLY A 9 5.14 -7.57 -0.07
CA GLY A 9 5.42 -6.51 -1.04
C GLY A 9 5.65 -7.10 -2.43
N ALA A 10 4.60 -7.17 -3.24
CA ALA A 10 4.74 -7.55 -4.65
C ALA A 10 5.32 -6.37 -5.44
N VAL A 11 6.32 -6.65 -6.29
CA VAL A 11 6.97 -5.63 -7.12
C VAL A 11 6.58 -5.84 -8.58
N GLY A 12 5.89 -4.86 -9.16
CA GLY A 12 5.67 -4.76 -10.60
C GLY A 12 6.72 -3.85 -11.23
N VAL A 13 7.23 -4.21 -12.40
CA VAL A 13 8.24 -3.43 -13.13
C VAL A 13 7.82 -3.19 -14.57
N SER A 14 8.40 -2.18 -15.21
CA SER A 14 8.28 -1.98 -16.65
C SER A 14 9.07 -3.05 -17.42
N GLU A 15 8.79 -3.19 -18.72
CA GLU A 15 9.44 -4.18 -19.58
C GLU A 15 10.98 -4.05 -19.58
N ARG A 16 11.50 -2.82 -19.59
CA ARG A 16 12.95 -2.55 -19.54
C ARG A 16 13.63 -3.14 -18.29
N LEU A 17 12.88 -3.31 -17.21
CA LEU A 17 13.39 -3.85 -15.95
C LEU A 17 13.06 -5.33 -15.73
N ALA A 18 12.28 -5.95 -16.63
CA ALA A 18 11.78 -7.31 -16.46
C ALA A 18 12.88 -8.37 -16.40
N ALA A 19 14.02 -8.14 -17.07
CA ALA A 19 15.17 -9.05 -17.05
C ALA A 19 15.85 -9.11 -15.66
N TYR A 20 15.72 -8.05 -14.86
CA TYR A 20 16.38 -7.89 -13.56
C TYR A 20 15.48 -8.25 -12.37
N LEU A 21 14.25 -8.71 -12.61
CA LEU A 21 13.35 -9.11 -11.53
C LEU A 21 13.98 -10.18 -10.62
N PRO A 22 13.74 -10.13 -9.30
CA PRO A 22 14.22 -11.15 -8.37
C PRO A 22 13.57 -12.50 -8.68
N VAL A 23 14.31 -13.57 -8.41
CA VAL A 23 13.85 -14.96 -8.54
C VAL A 23 13.51 -15.56 -7.15
N PRO A 24 12.67 -16.61 -7.07
CA PRO A 24 11.98 -17.29 -8.16
C PRO A 24 10.74 -16.53 -8.66
N LEU A 25 10.49 -16.60 -9.98
CA LEU A 25 9.27 -16.09 -10.61
C LEU A 25 8.32 -17.24 -10.96
N LEU A 26 7.00 -16.98 -10.97
CA LEU A 26 6.01 -17.96 -11.43
C LEU A 26 6.04 -18.06 -12.96
N GLY A 27 6.31 -19.26 -13.48
CA GLY A 27 6.21 -19.61 -14.89
C GLY A 27 5.13 -20.65 -15.16
N ARG A 28 4.80 -20.87 -16.43
CA ARG A 28 3.88 -21.91 -16.89
C ARG A 28 4.45 -22.63 -18.11
N GLU A 29 4.50 -23.96 -18.05
CA GLU A 29 5.05 -24.83 -19.11
C GLU A 29 4.20 -26.11 -19.20
N GLY A 30 3.80 -26.51 -20.41
CA GLY A 30 2.98 -27.72 -20.60
C GLY A 30 1.64 -27.70 -19.85
N GLY A 31 1.09 -26.52 -19.56
CA GLY A 31 -0.13 -26.37 -18.76
C GLY A 31 0.08 -26.41 -17.24
N LEU A 32 1.30 -26.68 -16.76
CA LEU A 32 1.65 -26.74 -15.35
C LEU A 32 2.38 -25.47 -14.91
N TYR A 33 2.21 -25.09 -13.64
CA TYR A 33 2.95 -24.01 -13.03
C TYR A 33 4.30 -24.51 -12.51
N ARG A 34 5.35 -23.70 -12.69
CA ARG A 34 6.69 -23.98 -12.15
C ARG A 34 7.41 -22.71 -11.75
N TRP A 35 8.48 -22.87 -10.96
CA TRP A 35 9.36 -21.77 -10.62
C TRP A 35 10.41 -21.54 -11.71
N ILE A 36 10.60 -20.29 -12.09
CA ILE A 36 11.69 -19.81 -12.94
C ILE A 36 12.82 -19.34 -12.02
N GLY A 37 14.00 -19.93 -12.17
CA GLY A 37 15.18 -19.63 -11.35
C GLY A 37 16.27 -18.85 -12.08
N GLU A 38 17.42 -18.69 -11.42
CA GLU A 38 18.58 -17.93 -11.92
C GLU A 38 19.11 -18.45 -13.26
N ARG A 39 19.07 -19.78 -13.47
CA ARG A 39 19.51 -20.41 -14.73
C ARG A 39 18.75 -19.89 -15.96
N GLU A 40 17.47 -19.57 -15.79
CA GLU A 40 16.60 -19.05 -16.85
C GLU A 40 16.55 -17.52 -16.86
N ARG A 41 17.01 -16.87 -15.78
CA ARG A 41 17.03 -15.42 -15.59
C ARG A 41 18.44 -14.97 -15.18
N PRO A 42 19.45 -15.08 -16.07
CA PRO A 42 20.83 -14.81 -15.73
C PRO A 42 21.11 -13.34 -15.37
N GLN A 43 20.24 -12.42 -15.79
CA GLN A 43 20.32 -10.99 -15.45
C GLN A 43 19.54 -10.61 -14.19
N SER A 44 18.92 -11.58 -13.51
CA SER A 44 18.19 -11.34 -12.27
C SER A 44 19.13 -10.74 -11.21
N ILE A 45 18.59 -9.86 -10.36
CA ILE A 45 19.29 -9.38 -9.15
C ILE A 45 19.42 -10.46 -8.06
N GLY A 46 19.00 -11.70 -8.33
CA GLY A 46 19.07 -12.82 -7.40
C GLY A 46 17.80 -12.97 -6.56
N ARG A 47 17.94 -13.62 -5.40
CA ARG A 47 16.82 -13.91 -4.49
C ARG A 47 16.64 -12.81 -3.45
N LEU A 48 15.40 -12.36 -3.28
CA LEU A 48 15.00 -11.43 -2.21
C LEU A 48 14.08 -12.04 -1.15
N SER A 49 13.58 -13.25 -1.38
CA SER A 49 12.70 -13.96 -0.43
C SER A 49 12.97 -15.45 -0.41
N ALA A 50 12.64 -16.09 0.71
CA ALA A 50 12.52 -17.54 0.76
C ALA A 50 11.31 -17.99 -0.08
N PHE A 51 11.52 -18.95 -0.99
CA PHE A 51 10.50 -19.47 -1.91
C PHE A 51 9.73 -18.33 -2.63
N MET A 52 8.41 -18.30 -2.49
CA MET A 52 7.46 -17.38 -3.13
C MET A 52 7.04 -16.20 -2.23
N GLY A 53 7.74 -15.98 -1.12
CA GLY A 53 7.33 -15.02 -0.09
C GLY A 53 6.09 -15.46 0.68
N ASN A 54 5.37 -14.49 1.27
CA ASN A 54 4.26 -14.74 2.19
C ASN A 54 2.96 -15.11 1.45
N ALA A 55 2.87 -16.35 0.97
CA ALA A 55 1.76 -16.86 0.13
C ALA A 55 0.36 -16.62 0.74
N GLY A 56 0.17 -16.83 2.04
CA GLY A 56 -1.12 -16.59 2.71
C GLY A 56 -1.52 -15.11 2.72
N VAL A 57 -0.56 -14.18 2.78
CA VAL A 57 -0.83 -12.74 2.65
C VAL A 57 -1.24 -12.40 1.22
N LEU A 58 -0.55 -12.96 0.22
CA LEU A 58 -0.88 -12.77 -1.19
C LEU A 58 -2.27 -13.33 -1.53
N LEU A 59 -2.64 -14.49 -0.98
CA LEU A 59 -3.96 -15.08 -1.17
C LEU A 59 -5.08 -14.18 -0.62
N ARG A 60 -4.88 -13.56 0.55
CA ARG A 60 -5.85 -12.59 1.09
C ARG A 60 -6.01 -11.38 0.17
N ALA A 61 -4.91 -10.85 -0.38
CA ALA A 61 -4.97 -9.75 -1.35
C ALA A 61 -5.72 -10.15 -2.63
N TRP A 62 -5.48 -11.37 -3.14
CA TRP A 62 -6.20 -11.90 -4.29
C TRP A 62 -7.70 -12.05 -4.01
N VAL A 63 -8.10 -12.65 -2.89
CA VAL A 63 -9.52 -12.80 -2.51
C VAL A 63 -10.18 -11.43 -2.41
N TYR A 64 -9.54 -10.45 -1.75
CA TYR A 64 -10.04 -9.09 -1.65
C TYR A 64 -10.28 -8.46 -3.03
N ALA A 65 -9.29 -8.53 -3.93
CA ALA A 65 -9.42 -8.00 -5.28
C ALA A 65 -10.53 -8.69 -6.09
N ARG A 66 -10.68 -10.01 -5.94
CA ARG A 66 -11.71 -10.80 -6.62
C ARG A 66 -13.11 -10.51 -6.11
N MET A 67 -13.28 -10.31 -4.80
CA MET A 67 -14.57 -9.99 -4.20
C MET A 67 -15.05 -8.60 -4.58
N LEU A 68 -14.14 -7.62 -4.66
CA LEU A 68 -14.48 -6.27 -5.09
C LEU A 68 -14.71 -6.17 -6.59
N GLY A 69 -13.92 -6.89 -7.37
CA GLY A 69 -13.89 -6.74 -8.82
C GLY A 69 -13.39 -5.36 -9.26
N ARG A 70 -13.47 -5.11 -10.57
CA ARG A 70 -12.97 -3.86 -11.17
C ARG A 70 -13.66 -2.63 -10.59
N GLU A 71 -14.98 -2.65 -10.53
CA GLU A 71 -15.78 -1.52 -10.05
C GLU A 71 -15.58 -1.30 -8.55
N GLY A 72 -15.58 -2.37 -7.76
CA GLY A 72 -15.33 -2.27 -6.32
C GLY A 72 -13.96 -1.68 -6.01
N MET A 73 -12.92 -2.03 -6.78
CA MET A 73 -11.58 -1.50 -6.57
C MET A 73 -11.50 0.01 -6.83
N ALA A 74 -12.17 0.50 -7.88
CA ALA A 74 -12.25 1.94 -8.15
C ALA A 74 -12.99 2.67 -7.01
N ARG A 75 -14.15 2.15 -6.57
CA ARG A 75 -14.91 2.74 -5.47
C ARG A 75 -14.13 2.80 -4.16
N VAL A 76 -13.27 1.83 -3.87
CA VAL A 76 -12.40 1.86 -2.68
C VAL A 76 -11.48 3.08 -2.72
N ALA A 77 -10.89 3.39 -3.87
CA ALA A 77 -10.05 4.57 -4.03
C ALA A 77 -10.87 5.87 -3.88
N ASP A 78 -12.03 5.95 -4.54
CA ASP A 78 -12.91 7.12 -4.47
C ASP A 78 -13.36 7.40 -3.03
N PHE A 79 -13.81 6.38 -2.30
CA PHE A 79 -14.24 6.54 -0.91
C PHE A 79 -13.07 6.81 0.03
N SER A 80 -11.88 6.27 -0.22
CA SER A 80 -10.69 6.63 0.56
C SER A 80 -10.41 8.13 0.45
N THR A 81 -10.48 8.69 -0.76
CA THR A 81 -10.32 10.12 -1.00
C THR A 81 -11.44 10.97 -0.42
N LEU A 82 -12.69 10.55 -0.61
CA LEU A 82 -13.83 11.27 -0.06
C LEU A 82 -13.78 11.30 1.48
N ASN A 83 -13.53 10.16 2.12
CA ASN A 83 -13.48 10.06 3.57
C ASN A 83 -12.34 10.90 4.16
N ALA A 84 -11.17 10.89 3.53
CA ALA A 84 -10.03 11.72 3.94
C ALA A 84 -10.39 13.21 3.89
N ASN A 85 -10.95 13.70 2.79
CA ASN A 85 -11.32 15.12 2.66
C ASN A 85 -12.50 15.50 3.57
N TYR A 86 -13.47 14.61 3.78
CA TYR A 86 -14.57 14.83 4.70
C TYR A 86 -14.06 15.00 6.14
N LEU A 87 -13.21 14.08 6.61
CA LEU A 87 -12.65 14.17 7.96
C LEU A 87 -11.75 15.39 8.12
N MET A 88 -10.93 15.71 7.11
CA MET A 88 -10.11 16.92 7.10
C MET A 88 -10.95 18.18 7.28
N ALA A 89 -12.05 18.33 6.53
CA ALA A 89 -12.95 19.47 6.65
C ALA A 89 -13.65 19.53 8.03
N ARG A 90 -14.00 18.38 8.61
CA ARG A 90 -14.59 18.29 9.95
C ARG A 90 -13.61 18.71 11.03
N LEU A 91 -12.35 18.29 10.94
CA LEU A 91 -11.29 18.64 11.90
C LEU A 91 -10.91 20.12 11.81
N ALA A 92 -10.83 20.67 10.59
CA ALA A 92 -10.58 22.10 10.39
C ALA A 92 -11.61 22.99 11.11
N ARG A 93 -12.88 22.60 11.10
CA ARG A 93 -13.96 23.34 11.75
C ARG A 93 -13.87 23.38 13.28
N ILE A 94 -13.16 22.45 13.89
CA ILE A 94 -12.98 22.38 15.36
C ILE A 94 -11.63 22.93 15.83
N GLY A 95 -10.94 23.71 14.99
CA GLY A 95 -9.67 24.33 15.35
C GLY A 95 -8.44 23.46 15.11
N LEU A 96 -8.58 22.34 14.38
CA LEU A 96 -7.47 21.48 13.96
C LEU A 96 -7.21 21.62 12.46
N PRO A 97 -6.55 22.71 12.02
CA PRO A 97 -6.41 23.00 10.60
C PRO A 97 -5.49 21.98 9.92
N PRO A 98 -5.74 21.66 8.64
CA PRO A 98 -4.80 20.89 7.83
C PRO A 98 -3.47 21.63 7.70
N PHE A 99 -2.37 20.89 7.70
CA PHE A 99 -1.03 21.44 7.52
C PHE A 99 -0.84 22.08 6.14
N PHE A 100 -1.56 21.60 5.13
CA PHE A 100 -1.59 22.15 3.76
C PHE A 100 -3.01 22.62 3.38
N PRO A 101 -3.43 23.84 3.76
CA PRO A 101 -4.84 24.28 3.65
C PRO A 101 -5.42 24.31 2.24
N ALA A 102 -4.58 24.61 1.23
CA ALA A 102 -5.00 24.68 -0.16
C ALA A 102 -5.01 23.32 -0.87
N ARG A 103 -4.53 22.25 -0.23
CA ARG A 103 -4.35 20.93 -0.84
C ARG A 103 -5.50 20.01 -0.46
N ARG A 104 -6.12 19.39 -1.47
CA ARG A 104 -7.04 18.26 -1.24
C ARG A 104 -6.26 17.00 -0.90
N ALA A 105 -6.78 16.23 0.06
CA ALA A 105 -6.22 14.95 0.45
C ALA A 105 -6.35 13.93 -0.69
N SER A 106 -5.34 13.07 -0.88
CA SER A 106 -5.47 11.88 -1.72
C SER A 106 -6.17 10.79 -0.91
N HIS A 107 -5.48 10.07 -0.03
CA HIS A 107 -6.10 9.08 0.88
C HIS A 107 -5.81 9.39 2.35
N GLU A 108 -5.03 10.44 2.61
CA GLU A 108 -4.56 10.86 3.91
C GLU A 108 -4.31 12.36 3.90
N PHE A 109 -4.22 12.94 5.10
CA PHE A 109 -3.89 14.33 5.34
C PHE A 109 -3.22 14.46 6.71
N VAL A 110 -2.56 15.60 6.94
CA VAL A 110 -1.93 15.93 8.21
C VAL A 110 -2.63 17.13 8.81
N VAL A 111 -2.95 17.08 10.10
CA VAL A 111 -3.49 18.21 10.87
C VAL A 111 -2.43 18.78 11.79
N SER A 112 -2.52 20.08 12.06
CA SER A 112 -1.68 20.75 13.04
C SER A 112 -2.35 20.76 14.41
N LEU A 113 -1.67 20.20 15.42
CA LEU A 113 -2.05 20.32 16.83
C LEU A 113 -1.39 21.53 17.50
N LYS A 114 -0.71 22.40 16.74
CA LYS A 114 -0.09 23.61 17.29
C LYS A 114 -1.07 24.50 18.04
N PRO A 115 -2.28 24.81 17.52
CA PRO A 115 -3.24 25.65 18.26
C PRO A 115 -3.60 25.04 19.61
N LEU A 116 -3.90 23.74 19.64
CA LEU A 116 -4.22 23.01 20.88
C LEU A 116 -3.06 23.06 21.88
N LYS A 117 -1.82 22.87 21.42
CA LYS A 117 -0.62 22.95 22.26
C LYS A 117 -0.41 24.34 22.84
N ASP A 118 -0.56 25.37 22.01
CA ASP A 118 -0.36 26.75 22.43
C ASP A 118 -1.43 27.18 23.46
N GLU A 119 -2.66 26.65 23.35
CA GLU A 119 -3.77 26.97 24.27
C GLU A 119 -3.78 26.14 25.56
N THR A 120 -3.39 24.86 25.50
CA THR A 120 -3.62 23.90 26.60
C THR A 120 -2.36 23.19 27.08
N GLY A 121 -1.25 23.31 26.35
CA GLY A 121 -0.05 22.51 26.55
C GLY A 121 -0.11 21.09 25.97
N VAL A 122 -1.29 20.60 25.58
CA VAL A 122 -1.48 19.25 25.00
C VAL A 122 -0.85 19.17 23.60
N SER A 123 0.04 18.21 23.41
CA SER A 123 0.80 18.03 22.18
C SER A 123 0.37 16.79 21.40
N ALA A 124 0.98 16.58 20.22
CA ALA A 124 0.76 15.38 19.42
C ALA A 124 1.21 14.08 20.09
N MET A 125 2.05 14.15 21.14
CA MET A 125 2.48 12.95 21.89
C MET A 125 1.46 12.51 22.93
N ASP A 126 0.49 13.39 23.25
CA ASP A 126 -0.51 13.17 24.29
C ASP A 126 -1.84 12.62 23.73
N VAL A 127 -1.94 12.48 22.40
CA VAL A 127 -3.15 12.09 21.66
C VAL A 127 -2.93 10.78 20.91
#